data_AF-A0A4Q3UNX9-F1
#
_entry.id   AF-A0A4Q3UNX9-F1
#
_cell.length_a   1.000
_cell.length_b   1.000
_cell.length_c   1.000
_cell.angle_alpha   90.00
_cell.angle_beta   90.00
_cell.angle_gamma   90.00
#
_symmetry.space_group_name_H-M   'P 1'
#
loop_
_entity.id
_entity.type
_entity.pdbx_description
1 polymer ?
#
loop_
_entity_poly.entity_id
_entity_poly.type
_entity_poly.pdbx_seq_one_letter_code
_entity_poly.pdbx_strand_id
1 'polypeptide(L)'
;GVQVEAKTAAEAMTQQAEKMNGVFAAVKAAGIADRDMQTGQLSLNPVYEYPNNARPRLTGYQASNQLNIKVRKIDQLGKTLDAVVKGGGNTINGVSFSIDKPEQFQNNARMSAIKDAAAKAELYAQAVGYKVKRIVTISEQEYYPQPVPMMQMRMQDNAAASTPVAAGEVTLTQTVNVVFELTK
;
A
#
# COMPACT_ATOMS: atom_id res chain seq x y z
N GLY A 1 -12.89 0.53 -6.00
CA GLY A 1 -14.09 0.04 -5.31
C GLY A 1 -15.32 0.38 -6.12
N VAL A 2 -16.43 -0.28 -5.80
CA VAL A 2 -17.76 -0.01 -6.37
C VAL A 2 -18.71 0.26 -5.23
N GLN A 3 -19.42 1.38 -5.29
CA GLN A 3 -20.46 1.77 -4.35
C GLN A 3 -21.75 2.06 -5.12
N VAL A 4 -22.85 1.47 -4.69
CA VAL A 4 -24.16 1.61 -5.33
C VAL A 4 -25.23 1.80 -4.27
N GLU A 5 -26.17 2.70 -4.55
CA GLU A 5 -27.37 2.89 -3.74
C GLU A 5 -28.61 2.44 -4.51
N ALA A 6 -29.51 1.74 -3.83
CA ALA A 6 -30.81 1.35 -4.37
C ALA A 6 -31.89 1.38 -3.29
N LYS A 7 -33.16 1.30 -3.69
CA LYS A 7 -34.30 1.33 -2.76
C LYS A 7 -34.34 0.10 -1.86
N THR A 8 -33.90 -1.05 -2.37
CA THR A 8 -33.82 -2.29 -1.61
C THR A 8 -32.39 -2.80 -1.49
N ALA A 9 -32.11 -3.53 -0.42
CA ALA A 9 -30.83 -4.20 -0.20
C ALA A 9 -30.46 -5.16 -1.34
N ALA A 10 -31.44 -5.92 -1.85
CA ALA A 10 -31.22 -6.90 -2.91
C ALA A 10 -30.83 -6.24 -4.23
N GLU A 11 -31.51 -5.14 -4.60
CA GLU A 11 -31.14 -4.35 -5.78
C GLU A 11 -29.75 -3.74 -5.63
N ALA A 12 -29.43 -3.16 -4.46
CA ALA A 12 -28.13 -2.55 -4.21
C ALA A 12 -26.99 -3.57 -4.37
N MET A 13 -27.16 -4.77 -3.80
CA MET A 13 -26.20 -5.87 -3.92
C MET A 13 -26.05 -6.37 -5.36
N THR A 14 -27.16 -6.54 -6.08
CA THR A 14 -27.14 -7.03 -7.47
C THR A 14 -26.42 -6.06 -8.39
N GLN A 15 -26.79 -4.77 -8.34
CA GLN A 15 -26.16 -3.73 -9.16
C GLN A 15 -24.68 -3.53 -8.80
N GLN A 16 -24.34 -3.64 -7.51
CA GLN A 16 -22.95 -3.58 -7.05
C GLN A 16 -22.15 -4.75 -7.64
N ALA A 17 -22.68 -5.98 -7.58
CA ALA A 17 -22.02 -7.18 -8.10
C ALA A 17 -21.79 -7.10 -9.62
N GLU A 18 -22.79 -6.66 -10.39
CA GLU A 18 -22.66 -6.45 -11.84
C GLU A 18 -21.54 -5.47 -12.19
N LYS A 19 -21.52 -4.31 -11.54
CA LYS A 19 -20.46 -3.31 -11.72
C LYS A 19 -19.10 -3.84 -11.29
N MET A 20 -19.02 -4.60 -10.20
CA MET A 20 -17.76 -5.17 -9.75
C MET A 20 -17.22 -6.23 -10.71
N ASN A 21 -18.09 -7.05 -11.32
CA ASN A 21 -17.69 -7.97 -12.38
C ASN A 21 -17.14 -7.21 -13.60
N GLY A 22 -17.73 -6.06 -13.94
CA GLY A 22 -17.19 -5.14 -14.95
C GLY A 22 -15.78 -4.65 -14.60
N VAL A 23 -15.54 -4.28 -13.34
CA VAL A 23 -14.20 -3.89 -12.85
C VAL A 23 -13.21 -5.05 -12.97
N PHE A 24 -13.56 -6.26 -12.51
CA PHE A 24 -12.69 -7.43 -12.64
C PHE A 24 -12.31 -7.70 -14.12
N ALA A 25 -13.29 -7.66 -15.02
CA ALA A 25 -13.07 -7.88 -16.45
C ALA A 25 -12.15 -6.80 -17.06
N ALA A 26 -12.39 -5.53 -16.73
CA ALA A 26 -11.59 -4.42 -17.25
C ALA A 26 -10.15 -4.46 -16.73
N VAL A 27 -9.95 -4.74 -15.44
CA VAL A 27 -8.62 -4.83 -14.82
C VAL A 27 -7.84 -6.03 -15.35
N LYS A 28 -8.51 -7.17 -15.59
CA LYS A 28 -7.91 -8.34 -16.24
C LYS A 28 -7.50 -8.05 -17.68
N ALA A 29 -8.36 -7.35 -18.45
CA ALA A 29 -8.04 -6.92 -19.81
C ALA A 29 -6.87 -5.91 -19.85
N ALA A 30 -6.66 -5.14 -18.79
CA ALA A 30 -5.50 -4.26 -18.62
C ALA A 30 -4.19 -5.02 -18.29
N GLY A 31 -4.24 -6.35 -18.15
CA GLY A 31 -3.06 -7.21 -17.97
C GLY A 31 -2.74 -7.57 -16.52
N ILE A 32 -3.63 -7.27 -15.57
CA ILE A 32 -3.46 -7.69 -14.18
C ILE A 32 -3.91 -9.15 -14.02
N ALA A 33 -3.08 -9.96 -13.37
CA ALA A 33 -3.38 -11.37 -13.12
C ALA A 33 -4.41 -11.53 -11.99
N ASP A 34 -5.18 -12.63 -12.02
CA ASP A 34 -6.19 -12.91 -10.99
C ASP A 34 -5.58 -12.98 -9.57
N ARG A 35 -4.35 -13.49 -9.44
CA ARG A 35 -3.59 -13.52 -8.17
C ARG A 35 -3.25 -12.15 -7.58
N ASP A 36 -3.30 -11.11 -8.42
CA ASP A 36 -2.98 -9.74 -8.06
C ASP A 36 -4.26 -8.93 -7.77
N MET A 37 -5.43 -9.58 -7.74
CA MET A 37 -6.72 -8.99 -7.41
C MET A 37 -7.33 -9.69 -6.20
N GLN A 38 -7.70 -8.92 -5.17
CA GLN A 38 -8.29 -9.47 -3.96
C GLN A 38 -9.43 -8.58 -3.49
N THR A 39 -10.63 -9.15 -3.32
CA THR A 39 -11.72 -8.45 -2.64
C THR A 39 -11.32 -8.17 -1.19
N GLY A 40 -11.35 -6.90 -0.81
CA GLY A 40 -11.06 -6.42 0.53
C GLY A 40 -12.32 -6.43 1.39
N GLN A 41 -13.03 -5.30 1.41
CA GLN A 41 -14.24 -5.12 2.20
C GLN A 41 -15.50 -5.19 1.32
N LEU A 42 -16.47 -5.99 1.73
CA LEU A 42 -17.86 -5.94 1.25
C LEU A 42 -18.74 -5.42 2.39
N SER A 43 -19.63 -4.47 2.10
CA SER A 43 -20.57 -3.96 3.10
C SER A 43 -21.90 -3.56 2.47
N LEU A 44 -22.95 -3.59 3.29
CA LEU A 44 -24.31 -3.17 2.93
C LEU A 44 -24.88 -2.41 4.12
N ASN A 45 -25.18 -1.13 3.92
CA ASN A 45 -25.65 -0.26 4.98
C ASN A 45 -26.97 0.42 4.57
N PRO A 46 -27.93 0.60 5.50
CA PRO A 46 -29.10 1.43 5.24
C PRO A 46 -28.69 2.91 5.09
N VAL A 47 -29.40 3.63 4.20
CA VAL A 47 -29.25 5.07 4.00
C VAL A 47 -30.47 5.76 4.59
N TYR A 48 -30.25 6.72 5.47
CA TYR A 48 -31.31 7.48 6.11
C TYR A 48 -31.23 8.95 5.72
N GLU A 49 -32.38 9.56 5.49
CA GLU A 49 -32.56 10.99 5.45
C GLU A 49 -32.93 11.50 6.85
N TYR A 50 -32.35 12.63 7.25
CA TYR A 50 -32.57 13.26 8.55
C TYR A 50 -33.20 14.65 8.35
N PRO A 51 -34.53 14.74 8.25
CA PRO A 51 -35.21 16.03 8.17
C PRO A 51 -35.15 16.76 9.53
N ASN A 52 -35.07 18.10 9.49
CA ASN A 52 -35.10 18.92 10.71
C ASN A 52 -36.36 18.63 11.55
N ASN A 53 -36.17 18.38 12.85
CA ASN A 53 -37.22 18.06 13.83
C ASN A 53 -38.08 16.82 13.52
N ALA A 54 -37.60 15.87 12.71
CA ALA A 54 -38.31 14.62 12.43
C ALA A 54 -37.46 13.38 12.73
N ARG A 55 -38.14 12.22 12.80
CA ARG A 55 -37.45 10.93 12.93
C ARG A 55 -36.70 10.60 11.63
N PRO A 56 -35.53 9.92 11.69
CA PRO A 56 -34.81 9.49 10.51
C PRO A 56 -35.69 8.62 9.61
N ARG A 57 -35.67 8.89 8.31
CA ARG A 57 -36.44 8.15 7.31
C ARG A 57 -35.49 7.31 6.47
N LEU A 58 -35.71 5.99 6.43
CA LEU A 58 -34.97 5.11 5.53
C LEU A 58 -35.29 5.48 4.08
N THR A 59 -34.26 5.81 3.31
CA THR A 59 -34.38 6.19 1.89
C THR A 59 -33.84 5.13 0.94
N GLY A 60 -33.00 4.21 1.44
CA GLY A 60 -32.52 3.08 0.65
C GLY A 60 -31.42 2.31 1.34
N TYR A 61 -30.61 1.62 0.55
CA TYR A 61 -29.47 0.82 0.96
C TYR A 61 -28.28 1.10 0.07
N GLN A 62 -27.11 1.19 0.67
CA GLN A 62 -25.83 1.38 0.01
C GLN A 62 -25.01 0.09 0.13
N ALA A 63 -24.75 -0.54 -1.01
CA ALA A 63 -23.81 -1.65 -1.10
C ALA A 63 -22.44 -1.10 -1.54
N SER A 64 -21.36 -1.53 -0.89
CA SER A 64 -20.01 -1.18 -1.30
C SER A 64 -19.08 -2.40 -1.28
N ASN A 65 -18.19 -2.47 -2.27
CA ASN A 65 -17.19 -3.51 -2.38
C ASN A 65 -15.85 -2.90 -2.79
N GLN A 66 -14.80 -3.24 -2.06
CA GLN A 66 -13.44 -2.79 -2.31
C GLN A 66 -12.62 -3.92 -2.94
N LEU A 67 -11.88 -3.57 -4.00
CA LEU A 67 -10.96 -4.46 -4.68
C LEU A 67 -9.54 -3.93 -4.49
N ASN A 68 -8.69 -4.74 -3.87
CA ASN A 68 -7.27 -4.50 -3.79
C ASN A 68 -6.60 -5.02 -5.06
N ILE A 69 -5.81 -4.18 -5.72
CA ILE A 69 -5.17 -4.50 -6.99
C ILE A 69 -3.66 -4.27 -6.83
N LYS A 70 -2.85 -5.31 -7.03
CA LYS A 70 -1.39 -5.22 -7.06
C LYS A 70 -0.92 -4.97 -8.49
N VAL A 71 -0.42 -3.76 -8.74
CA VAL A 71 0.17 -3.40 -10.04
C VAL A 71 1.70 -3.55 -9.93
N ARG A 72 2.24 -4.59 -10.56
CA ARG A 72 3.69 -4.90 -10.51
C ARG A 72 4.53 -4.02 -11.43
N LYS A 73 3.92 -3.51 -12.49
CA LYS A 73 4.53 -2.67 -13.52
C LYS A 73 4.01 -1.24 -13.37
N ILE A 74 4.81 -0.36 -12.76
CA ILE A 74 4.38 1.00 -12.39
C ILE A 74 3.93 1.82 -13.62
N ASP A 75 4.55 1.60 -14.78
CA ASP A 75 4.19 2.15 -16.07
C ASP A 75 2.76 1.79 -16.53
N GLN A 76 2.19 0.69 -16.01
CA GLN A 76 0.81 0.27 -16.29
C GLN A 76 -0.21 0.87 -15.32
N LEU A 77 0.22 1.54 -14.25
CA LEU A 77 -0.68 2.00 -13.20
C LEU A 77 -1.76 2.97 -13.73
N GLY A 78 -1.37 3.94 -14.55
CA GLY A 78 -2.34 4.88 -15.17
C GLY A 78 -3.39 4.15 -16.00
N LYS A 79 -2.98 3.18 -16.83
CA LYS A 79 -3.90 2.35 -17.63
C LYS A 79 -4.84 1.51 -16.77
N THR A 80 -4.32 0.96 -15.67
CA THR A 80 -5.13 0.18 -14.71
C THR A 80 -6.16 1.06 -14.02
N LEU A 81 -5.80 2.28 -13.61
CA LEU A 81 -6.74 3.24 -13.02
C LEU A 81 -7.86 3.59 -14.00
N ASP A 82 -7.51 3.89 -15.25
CA ASP A 82 -8.49 4.19 -16.30
C ASP A 82 -9.40 2.99 -16.57
N ALA A 83 -8.87 1.76 -16.53
CA ALA A 83 -9.64 0.53 -16.68
C ALA A 83 -10.62 0.30 -15.52
N VAL A 84 -10.21 0.55 -14.27
CA VAL A 84 -11.09 0.46 -13.09
C VAL A 84 -12.29 1.39 -13.25
N VAL A 85 -12.06 2.63 -13.67
CA VAL A 85 -13.14 3.61 -13.87
C VAL A 85 -14.06 3.18 -15.02
N LYS A 86 -13.50 2.77 -16.16
CA LYS A 86 -14.29 2.27 -17.31
C LYS A 86 -15.10 1.01 -16.96
N GLY A 87 -14.59 0.17 -16.07
CA GLY A 87 -15.28 -1.04 -15.59
C GLY A 87 -16.42 -0.78 -14.61
N GLY A 88 -16.65 0.48 -14.19
CA GLY A 88 -17.72 0.84 -13.24
C GLY A 88 -17.24 1.11 -11.81
N GLY A 89 -15.92 1.12 -11.59
CA GLY A 89 -15.31 1.54 -10.33
C GLY A 89 -15.51 3.04 -10.11
N ASN A 90 -15.96 3.41 -8.92
CA ASN A 90 -16.31 4.80 -8.58
C ASN A 90 -15.72 5.28 -7.25
N THR A 91 -14.98 4.43 -6.56
CA THR A 91 -14.26 4.78 -5.32
C THR A 91 -12.80 4.34 -5.42
N ILE A 92 -11.86 5.25 -5.18
CA ILE A 92 -10.42 4.97 -5.13
C ILE A 92 -9.90 5.45 -3.78
N ASN A 93 -9.47 4.53 -2.93
CA ASN A 93 -9.03 4.81 -1.55
C ASN A 93 -7.52 5.12 -1.47
N GLY A 94 -6.96 5.70 -2.54
CA GLY A 94 -5.54 6.00 -2.68
C GLY A 94 -4.73 4.90 -3.37
N VAL A 95 -3.45 5.21 -3.59
CA VAL A 95 -2.43 4.32 -4.16
C VAL A 95 -1.29 4.25 -3.17
N SER A 96 -0.84 3.04 -2.84
CA SER A 96 0.37 2.81 -2.06
C SER A 96 1.45 2.14 -2.90
N PHE A 97 2.70 2.55 -2.69
CA PHE A 97 3.87 1.95 -3.34
C PHE A 97 4.61 1.08 -2.36
N SER A 98 4.98 -0.12 -2.79
CA SER A 98 5.73 -1.06 -1.98
C SER A 98 6.67 -1.90 -2.85
N ILE A 99 7.64 -2.53 -2.19
CA ILE A 99 8.56 -3.47 -2.83
C ILE A 99 7.93 -4.85 -2.76
N ASP A 100 7.72 -5.51 -3.90
CA ASP A 100 7.04 -6.82 -3.95
C ASP A 100 7.85 -7.95 -3.28
N LYS A 101 9.18 -7.90 -3.39
CA LYS A 101 10.10 -8.84 -2.75
C LYS A 101 11.12 -8.08 -1.89
N PRO A 102 10.69 -7.56 -0.72
CA PRO A 102 11.55 -6.72 0.10
C PRO A 102 12.68 -7.52 0.75
N GLU A 103 12.53 -8.83 0.92
CA GLU A 103 13.46 -9.70 1.67
C GLU A 103 14.93 -9.56 1.22
N GLN A 104 15.20 -9.52 -0.08
CA GLN A 104 16.57 -9.37 -0.57
C GLN A 104 17.16 -8.00 -0.19
N PHE A 105 16.36 -6.94 -0.31
CA PHE A 105 16.75 -5.59 0.08
C PHE A 105 16.86 -5.45 1.60
N GLN A 106 15.99 -6.13 2.35
CA GLN A 106 16.06 -6.24 3.81
C GLN A 106 17.34 -6.93 4.26
N ASN A 107 17.75 -8.02 3.60
CA ASN A 107 18.99 -8.71 3.94
C ASN A 107 20.21 -7.82 3.69
N ASN A 108 20.21 -7.06 2.59
CA ASN A 108 21.26 -6.07 2.32
C ASN A 108 21.29 -4.95 3.38
N ALA A 109 20.12 -4.43 3.78
CA ALA A 109 20.00 -3.44 4.84
C ALA A 109 20.48 -4.00 6.19
N ARG A 110 20.11 -5.24 6.55
CA ARG A 110 20.57 -5.93 7.77
C ARG A 110 22.09 -6.09 7.81
N MET A 111 22.69 -6.56 6.72
CA MET A 111 24.15 -6.70 6.63
C MET A 111 24.84 -5.34 6.80
N SER A 112 24.28 -4.29 6.21
CA SER A 112 24.80 -2.93 6.34
C SER A 112 24.68 -2.40 7.76
N ALA A 113 23.53 -2.63 8.42
CA ALA A 113 23.29 -2.22 9.80
C ALA A 113 24.23 -2.92 10.80
N ILE A 114 24.50 -4.21 10.61
CA ILE A 114 25.46 -4.94 11.46
C ILE A 114 26.89 -4.44 11.25
N LYS A 115 27.30 -4.16 9.99
CA LYS A 115 28.62 -3.58 9.70
C LYS A 115 28.79 -2.19 10.33
N ASP A 116 27.77 -1.35 10.25
CA ASP A 116 27.76 -0.03 10.88
C ASP A 116 27.85 -0.14 12.42
N ALA A 117 27.06 -1.04 13.02
CA ALA A 117 27.12 -1.30 14.46
C ALA A 117 28.51 -1.79 14.92
N ALA A 118 29.14 -2.70 14.16
CA ALA A 118 30.48 -3.19 14.46
C ALA A 118 31.54 -2.08 14.36
N ALA A 119 31.50 -1.26 13.30
CA ALA A 119 32.42 -0.15 13.12
C ALA A 119 32.30 0.89 14.25
N LYS A 120 31.07 1.21 14.67
CA LYS A 120 30.82 2.09 15.83
C LYS A 120 31.34 1.48 17.14
N ALA A 121 31.12 0.19 17.36
CA ALA A 121 31.61 -0.50 18.55
C ALA A 121 33.15 -0.52 18.62
N GLU A 122 33.82 -0.76 17.50
CA GLU A 122 35.28 -0.70 17.42
C GLU A 122 35.81 0.71 17.71
N LEU A 123 35.20 1.74 17.12
CA LEU A 123 35.54 3.14 17.37
C LEU A 123 35.43 3.48 18.87
N TYR A 124 34.32 3.10 19.51
CA TYR A 124 34.10 3.36 20.93
C TYR A 124 35.04 2.55 21.82
N ALA A 125 35.31 1.28 21.49
CA ALA A 125 36.25 0.45 22.23
C ALA A 125 37.68 1.03 22.19
N GLN A 126 38.14 1.45 21.01
CA GLN A 126 39.47 2.06 20.84
C GLN A 126 39.61 3.34 21.68
N ALA A 127 38.59 4.19 21.70
CA ALA A 127 38.58 5.43 22.46
C ALA A 127 38.76 5.23 23.98
N VAL A 128 38.35 4.07 24.51
CA VAL A 128 38.50 3.74 25.94
C VAL A 128 39.65 2.75 26.22
N GLY A 129 40.45 2.40 25.21
CA GLY A 129 41.59 1.49 25.35
C GLY A 129 41.21 0.01 25.43
N TYR A 130 40.11 -0.38 24.80
CA TYR A 130 39.61 -1.76 24.70
C TYR A 130 39.52 -2.21 23.24
N LYS A 131 39.24 -3.49 23.02
CA LYS A 131 38.93 -4.12 21.74
C LYS A 131 37.61 -4.87 21.81
N VAL A 132 36.88 -4.92 20.70
CA VAL A 132 35.69 -5.77 20.56
C VAL A 132 36.13 -7.23 20.51
N LYS A 133 35.57 -8.07 21.40
CA LYS A 133 35.88 -9.50 21.46
C LYS A 133 34.87 -10.34 20.68
N ARG A 134 33.58 -10.16 20.95
CA ARG A 134 32.48 -10.87 20.28
C ARG A 134 31.15 -10.15 20.46
N ILE A 135 30.18 -10.52 19.62
CA ILE A 135 28.78 -10.16 19.81
C ILE A 135 28.19 -11.03 20.92
N VAL A 136 27.45 -10.41 21.84
CA VAL A 136 26.71 -11.08 22.93
C VAL A 136 25.25 -11.27 22.53
N THR A 137 24.63 -10.21 22.02
CA THR A 137 23.21 -10.20 21.67
C THR A 137 22.99 -9.36 20.42
N ILE A 138 22.09 -9.81 19.55
CA ILE A 138 21.53 -9.02 18.46
C ILE A 138 20.01 -9.01 18.66
N SER A 139 19.40 -7.82 18.61
CA SER A 139 17.96 -7.68 18.49
C SER A 139 17.60 -6.79 17.31
N GLU A 140 16.62 -7.22 16.53
CA GLU A 140 16.06 -6.50 15.39
C GLU A 140 14.67 -5.98 15.77
N GLN A 141 14.35 -4.75 15.39
CA GLN A 141 12.96 -4.29 15.38
C GLN A 141 12.43 -4.44 13.96
N GLU A 142 11.35 -5.19 13.79
CA GLU A 142 10.68 -5.29 12.49
C GLU A 142 10.13 -3.92 12.09
N TYR A 143 10.70 -3.34 11.02
CA TYR A 143 10.19 -2.13 10.41
C TYR A 143 9.39 -2.47 9.15
N TYR A 144 8.12 -2.07 9.14
CA TYR A 144 7.28 -2.09 7.94
C TYR A 144 7.48 -0.76 7.18
N PRO A 145 8.18 -0.74 6.03
CA PRO A 145 8.42 0.49 5.30
C PRO A 145 7.10 1.11 4.84
N GLN A 146 6.87 2.35 5.24
CA GLN A 146 5.79 3.19 4.71
C GLN A 146 6.38 4.12 3.64
N PRO A 147 5.75 4.26 2.47
CA PRO A 147 6.24 5.17 1.45
C PRO A 147 6.25 6.62 1.98
N VAL A 148 7.38 7.30 1.84
CA VAL A 148 7.52 8.73 2.12
C VAL A 148 7.30 9.50 0.81
N PRO A 149 6.26 10.36 0.70
CA PRO A 149 6.03 11.11 -0.52
C PRO A 149 7.14 12.14 -0.73
N MET A 150 7.99 11.92 -1.74
CA MET A 150 8.94 12.91 -2.24
C MET A 150 8.25 13.70 -3.37
N MET A 151 8.08 15.01 -3.18
CA MET A 151 7.49 15.89 -4.19
C MET A 151 8.44 16.00 -5.40
N GLN A 152 8.14 15.28 -6.48
CA GLN A 152 8.77 15.52 -7.78
C GLN A 152 8.03 16.64 -8.52
N MET A 153 8.71 17.78 -8.73
CA MET A 153 8.32 18.74 -9.76
C MET A 153 8.54 18.07 -11.13
N ARG A 154 7.47 17.85 -11.90
CA ARG A 154 7.59 17.48 -13.32
C ARG A 154 6.83 18.46 -14.21
N MET A 155 7.55 18.98 -15.19
CA MET A 155 7.01 19.71 -16.34
C MET A 155 6.14 18.78 -17.18
N GLN A 156 5.03 19.34 -17.66
CA GLN A 156 4.01 18.68 -18.48
C GLN A 156 4.50 18.48 -19.92
N ASP A 157 4.52 17.24 -20.38
CA ASP A 157 4.49 16.92 -21.81
C ASP A 157 3.18 16.19 -22.15
N ASN A 158 2.46 16.77 -23.11
CA ASN A 158 1.15 16.34 -23.59
C ASN A 158 1.30 15.19 -24.59
N ALA A 159 0.93 13.98 -24.19
CA ALA A 159 0.53 12.91 -25.10
C ALA A 159 -0.55 12.05 -24.42
N ALA A 160 -1.77 12.05 -24.98
CA ALA A 160 -2.92 11.18 -24.64
C ALA A 160 -2.90 10.64 -23.20
N ALA A 161 -3.17 11.53 -22.24
CA ALA A 161 -2.77 11.36 -20.85
C ALA A 161 -3.57 10.26 -20.12
N SER A 162 -2.95 9.09 -19.95
CA SER A 162 -3.27 8.20 -18.83
C SER A 162 -3.06 8.94 -17.51
N THR A 163 -3.83 8.63 -16.48
CA THR A 163 -3.72 9.27 -15.15
C THR A 163 -2.25 9.34 -14.70
N PRO A 164 -1.65 10.53 -14.52
CA PRO A 164 -0.23 10.67 -14.19
C PRO A 164 0.01 10.21 -12.75
N VAL A 165 0.97 9.30 -12.57
CA VAL A 165 1.34 8.79 -11.25
C VAL A 165 2.85 8.84 -11.06
N ALA A 166 3.30 9.46 -9.96
CA ALA A 166 4.69 9.47 -9.53
C ALA A 166 4.85 8.55 -8.32
N ALA A 167 5.70 7.53 -8.44
CA ALA A 167 5.88 6.51 -7.40
C ALA A 167 6.80 6.96 -6.24
N GLY A 168 7.60 8.01 -6.44
CA GLY A 168 8.65 8.39 -5.49
C GLY A 168 9.69 7.28 -5.30
N GLU A 169 10.49 7.39 -4.23
CA GLU A 169 11.40 6.33 -3.80
C GLU A 169 10.82 5.63 -2.55
N VAL A 170 10.94 4.31 -2.49
CA VAL A 170 10.58 3.53 -1.30
C VAL A 170 11.84 3.22 -0.51
N THR A 171 12.03 3.90 0.61
CA THR A 171 13.17 3.67 1.49
C THR A 171 12.91 2.49 2.43
N LEU A 172 13.84 1.54 2.47
CA LEU A 172 13.84 0.44 3.41
C LEU A 172 14.89 0.68 4.50
N THR A 173 14.43 0.92 5.71
CA THR A 173 15.28 1.14 6.89
C THR A 173 15.25 -0.09 7.77
N GLN A 174 16.41 -0.53 8.26
CA GLN A 174 16.52 -1.58 9.26
C GLN A 174 17.37 -1.11 10.44
N THR A 175 16.84 -1.32 11.65
CA THR A 175 17.50 -0.95 12.89
C THR A 175 17.83 -2.21 13.69
N VAL A 176 19.10 -2.33 14.07
CA VAL A 176 19.61 -3.43 14.90
C VAL A 176 20.22 -2.86 16.17
N ASN A 177 19.93 -3.50 17.30
CA ASN A 177 20.63 -3.25 18.55
C ASN A 177 21.59 -4.42 18.79
N VAL A 178 22.87 -4.09 18.96
CA VAL A 178 23.92 -5.10 19.15
C VAL A 178 24.67 -4.81 20.43
N VAL A 179 24.80 -5.82 21.28
CA VAL A 179 25.61 -5.76 22.50
C VAL A 179 26.92 -6.50 22.24
N PHE A 180 28.03 -5.82 22.47
CA PHE A 180 29.37 -6.36 22.28
C PHE A 180 30.07 -6.59 23.62
N GLU A 181 30.79 -7.70 23.73
CA GLU A 181 31.75 -7.94 24.81
C GLU A 181 33.07 -7.26 24.44
N LEU A 182 33.59 -6.42 25.34
CA LEU A 182 34.89 -5.77 25.17
C LEU A 182 35.97 -6.48 25.99
N THR A 183 37.20 -6.44 25.50
CA THR A 183 38.39 -6.96 26.20
C THR A 183 39.51 -5.93 26.14
N LYS A 184 40.47 -6.02 27.07
CA LYS A 184 41.57 -5.07 27.17
C LYS A 184 42.75 -5.52 26.31
#